data_AF-A0A819F791-F1
#
_entry.id   AF-A0A819F791-F1
#
_cell.length_a   1.000
_cell.length_b   1.000
_cell.length_c   1.000
_cell.angle_alpha   90.00
_cell.angle_beta   90.00
_cell.angle_gamma   90.00
#
_symmetry.space_group_name_H-M   'P 1'
#
loop_
_entity.id
_entity.type
_entity.pdbx_description
1 polymer ?
#
loop_
_entity_poly.entity_id
_entity_poly.type
_entity_poly.pdbx_seq_one_letter_code
_entity_poly.pdbx_strand_id
1 'polypeptide(L)'
;MAKNSPHYPLTLEEVEEITTAFKEFDKDSNGSITAQEMRECLDRTHIDHDNDEVDGAMKSMDSNKDGKVTFDEYMSFMVKMVTEQSHKKERKHSSKQQTKKK
;
A
#
# COMPACT_ATOMS: atom_id res chain seq x y z
N MET A 1 23.74 16.65 15.67
CA MET A 1 22.99 15.45 16.14
C MET A 1 22.00 15.07 15.07
N ALA A 2 22.38 14.20 14.15
CA ALA A 2 21.48 13.71 13.10
C ALA A 2 20.49 12.75 13.75
N LYS A 3 19.27 13.23 13.99
CA LYS A 3 18.15 12.36 14.31
C LYS A 3 17.89 11.56 13.04
N ASN A 4 18.37 10.33 12.97
CA ASN A 4 17.86 9.33 12.04
C ASN A 4 16.39 9.10 12.41
N SER A 5 15.53 10.03 12.00
CA SER A 5 14.12 9.72 11.81
C SER A 5 14.08 8.62 10.76
N PRO A 6 13.23 7.60 10.90
CA PRO A 6 12.89 6.73 9.78
C PRO A 6 12.33 7.64 8.68
N HIS A 7 13.20 8.03 7.76
CA HIS A 7 12.87 8.88 6.65
C HIS A 7 12.18 7.97 5.66
N TYR A 8 10.87 7.80 5.84
CA TYR A 8 10.04 7.22 4.81
C TYR A 8 10.24 8.10 3.57
N PRO A 9 10.75 7.56 2.44
CA PRO A 9 10.92 8.32 1.20
C PRO A 9 9.58 8.65 0.52
N LEU A 10 8.48 8.58 1.28
CA LEU A 10 7.12 8.91 0.87
C LEU A 10 6.85 10.37 1.24
N THR A 11 6.13 11.07 0.37
CA THR A 11 5.64 12.42 0.67
C THR A 11 4.53 12.37 1.72
N LEU A 12 4.23 13.52 2.34
CA LEU A 12 3.12 13.61 3.30
C LEU A 12 1.79 13.19 2.65
N GLU A 13 1.60 13.55 1.38
CA GLU A 13 0.42 13.18 0.58
C GLU A 13 0.32 11.66 0.40
N GLU A 14 1.41 10.98 0.08
CA GLU A 14 1.43 9.51 -0.04
C GLU A 14 1.10 8.83 1.30
N VAL A 15 1.63 9.35 2.41
CA VAL A 15 1.32 8.84 3.74
C VAL A 15 -0.16 9.03 4.09
N GLU A 16 -0.75 10.17 3.72
CA GLU A 16 -2.19 10.43 3.93
C GLU A 16 -3.08 9.51 3.10
N GLU A 17 -2.74 9.25 1.83
CA GLU A 17 -3.46 8.29 0.99
C GLU A 17 -3.38 6.86 1.55
N ILE A 18 -2.17 6.42 1.92
CA ILE A 18 -1.93 5.10 2.54
C ILE A 18 -2.70 4.98 3.86
N THR A 19 -2.71 6.02 4.68
CA THR A 19 -3.43 6.03 5.97
C THR A 19 -4.93 6.01 5.77
N THR A 20 -5.44 6.73 4.78
CA THR A 20 -6.87 6.75 4.46
C THR A 20 -7.31 5.39 3.96
N ALA A 21 -6.59 4.81 3.01
CA ALA A 21 -6.85 3.46 2.53
C ALA A 21 -6.83 2.45 3.67
N PHE A 22 -5.79 2.46 4.52
CA PHE A 22 -5.68 1.57 5.68
C PHE A 22 -6.92 1.63 6.59
N LYS A 23 -7.44 2.84 6.86
CA LYS A 23 -8.66 3.03 7.66
C LYS A 23 -9.94 2.54 6.98
N GLU A 24 -9.98 2.51 5.65
CA GLU A 24 -11.12 1.92 4.94
C GLU A 24 -11.13 0.39 5.07
N PHE A 25 -9.94 -0.23 5.16
CA PHE A 25 -9.77 -1.66 5.38
C PHE A 25 -9.91 -2.07 6.87
N ASP A 26 -9.36 -1.30 7.81
CA ASP A 26 -9.40 -1.55 9.27
C ASP A 26 -10.76 -1.15 9.85
N LYS A 27 -11.67 -2.12 9.90
CA LYS A 27 -13.08 -1.91 10.24
C LYS A 27 -13.28 -1.71 11.74
N ASP A 28 -12.48 -2.38 12.56
CA ASP A 28 -12.50 -2.21 14.01
C ASP A 28 -11.52 -1.15 14.52
N SER A 29 -10.78 -0.49 13.63
CA SER A 29 -9.83 0.59 13.94
C SER A 29 -8.80 0.17 14.98
N ASN A 30 -8.36 -1.09 14.92
CA ASN A 30 -7.41 -1.66 15.87
C ASN A 30 -5.94 -1.38 15.50
N GLY A 31 -5.70 -0.81 14.31
CA GLY A 31 -4.35 -0.53 13.79
C GLY A 31 -3.72 -1.70 13.02
N SER A 32 -4.48 -2.74 12.72
CA SER A 32 -4.08 -3.96 12.01
C SER A 32 -5.22 -4.49 11.15
N ILE A 33 -4.94 -4.81 9.90
CA ILE A 33 -5.91 -5.40 8.98
C ILE A 33 -5.75 -6.91 9.03
N THR A 34 -6.80 -7.61 9.43
CA THR A 34 -6.84 -9.08 9.37
C THR A 34 -7.26 -9.56 7.97
N ALA A 35 -6.95 -10.82 7.65
CA ALA A 35 -7.37 -11.43 6.38
C ALA A 35 -8.90 -11.39 6.20
N GLN A 36 -9.64 -11.47 7.31
CA GLN A 36 -11.10 -11.36 7.33
C GLN A 36 -11.55 -9.96 6.93
N GLU A 37 -10.97 -8.91 7.50
CA GLU A 37 -11.33 -7.52 7.18
C GLU A 37 -10.95 -7.14 5.76
N MET A 38 -9.79 -7.60 5.29
CA MET A 38 -9.37 -7.41 3.90
C MET A 38 -10.40 -8.02 2.94
N ARG A 39 -10.89 -9.22 3.23
CA ARG A 39 -11.93 -9.89 2.46
C ARG A 39 -13.26 -9.14 2.49
N GLU A 40 -13.70 -8.72 3.67
CA GLU A 40 -14.93 -7.91 3.81
C GLU A 40 -14.85 -6.60 3.01
N CYS A 41 -13.67 -5.99 2.97
CA CYS A 41 -13.44 -4.75 2.24
C CYS A 41 -13.45 -4.96 0.72
N LEU A 42 -12.81 -6.04 0.24
CA LEU A 42 -12.84 -6.41 -1.18
C LEU A 42 -14.26 -6.75 -1.65
N ASP A 43 -15.05 -7.46 -0.83
CA ASP A 43 -16.47 -7.74 -1.09
C ASP A 43 -17.27 -6.43 -1.22
N ARG A 44 -16.99 -5.43 -0.36
CA ARG A 44 -17.65 -4.11 -0.41
C ARG A 44 -17.28 -3.33 -1.67
N THR A 45 -16.08 -3.50 -2.20
CA THR A 45 -15.64 -2.87 -3.45
C THR A 45 -16.19 -3.57 -4.71
N HIS A 46 -16.97 -4.64 -4.55
CA HIS A 46 -17.47 -5.49 -5.65
C HIS A 46 -16.36 -6.04 -6.55
N ILE A 47 -15.16 -6.23 -5.97
CA ILE A 47 -14.03 -6.86 -6.65
C ILE A 47 -14.12 -8.36 -6.36
N ASP A 48 -14.30 -9.18 -7.39
CA ASP A 48 -14.21 -10.64 -7.28
C ASP A 48 -12.79 -11.03 -6.83
N HIS A 49 -12.71 -11.80 -5.75
CA HIS A 49 -11.45 -12.27 -5.18
C HIS A 49 -11.66 -13.68 -4.60
N ASP A 50 -10.63 -14.52 -4.68
CA ASP A 50 -10.63 -15.84 -4.05
C ASP A 50 -9.93 -15.80 -2.69
N ASN A 51 -10.28 -16.72 -1.79
CA ASN A 51 -9.62 -16.83 -0.48
C ASN A 51 -8.12 -17.08 -0.63
N ASP A 52 -7.70 -17.85 -1.64
CA ASP A 52 -6.28 -18.14 -1.89
C ASP A 52 -5.52 -16.87 -2.33
N GLU A 53 -6.19 -15.99 -3.09
CA GLU A 53 -5.60 -14.74 -3.56
C GLU A 53 -5.43 -13.73 -2.42
N VAL A 54 -6.44 -13.62 -1.54
CA VAL A 54 -6.36 -12.78 -0.33
C VAL A 54 -5.29 -13.32 0.63
N ASP A 55 -5.23 -14.62 0.84
CA ASP A 55 -4.20 -15.25 1.70
C ASP A 55 -2.79 -15.05 1.14
N GLY A 56 -2.61 -15.16 -0.18
CA GLY A 56 -1.35 -14.86 -0.86
C GLY A 56 -0.94 -13.40 -0.75
N ALA A 57 -1.88 -12.47 -0.88
CA ALA A 57 -1.65 -11.04 -0.70
C ALA A 57 -1.28 -10.72 0.75
N MET A 58 -2.04 -11.26 1.71
CA MET A 58 -1.76 -11.15 3.14
C MET A 58 -0.36 -11.66 3.46
N LYS A 59 0.00 -12.88 3.04
CA LYS A 59 1.35 -13.44 3.27
C LYS A 59 2.49 -12.63 2.67
N SER A 60 2.22 -11.85 1.62
CA SER A 60 3.21 -10.99 0.99
C SER A 60 3.43 -9.68 1.76
N MET A 61 2.41 -9.21 2.48
CA MET A 61 2.46 -8.01 3.31
C MET A 61 2.83 -8.31 4.78
N ASP A 62 2.33 -9.44 5.30
CA ASP A 62 2.53 -9.97 6.64
C ASP A 62 3.95 -10.55 6.77
N SER A 63 4.89 -9.68 7.15
CA SER A 63 6.30 -10.04 7.30
C SER A 63 6.56 -10.77 8.61
N ASN A 64 5.79 -10.47 9.65
CA ASN A 64 5.91 -11.10 10.97
C ASN A 64 5.15 -12.44 11.07
N LYS A 65 4.28 -12.76 10.10
CA LYS A 65 3.46 -13.97 10.01
C LYS A 65 2.50 -14.15 11.19
N ASP A 66 1.99 -13.03 11.73
CA ASP A 66 1.00 -13.02 12.80
C ASP A 66 -0.43 -13.19 12.27
N GLY A 67 -0.63 -13.19 10.95
CA GLY A 67 -1.94 -13.31 10.32
C GLY A 67 -2.72 -11.99 10.24
N LYS A 68 -2.05 -10.87 10.55
CA LYS A 68 -2.58 -9.51 10.45
C LYS A 68 -1.50 -8.57 9.91
N VAL A 69 -1.91 -7.63 9.09
CA VAL A 69 -1.02 -6.60 8.53
C VAL A 69 -1.17 -5.35 9.37
N THR A 70 -0.14 -5.05 10.16
CA THR A 70 -0.10 -3.81 10.95
C THR A 70 0.17 -2.59 10.07
N PHE A 71 -0.17 -1.40 10.55
CA PHE A 71 0.13 -0.15 9.83
C PHE A 71 1.61 -0.01 9.46
N ASP A 72 2.51 -0.45 10.35
CA ASP A 72 3.96 -0.44 10.11
C ASP A 72 4.37 -1.37 8.96
N GLU A 73 3.81 -2.58 8.91
CA GLU A 73 4.05 -3.55 7.84
C GLU A 73 3.49 -3.08 6.50
N TYR A 74 2.27 -2.51 6.51
CA TYR A 74 1.65 -1.94 5.33
C TYR A 74 2.48 -0.79 4.76
N MET A 75 2.92 0.13 5.63
CA MET A 75 3.73 1.27 5.22
C MET A 75 5.11 0.83 4.75
N SER A 76 5.74 -0.13 5.44
CA SER A 76 7.01 -0.72 5.03
C SER A 76 6.91 -1.38 3.64
N PHE A 77 5.82 -2.10 3.37
CA PHE A 77 5.55 -2.69 2.07
C PHE A 77 5.37 -1.61 0.98
N MET A 78 4.58 -0.57 1.23
CA MET A 78 4.42 0.56 0.30
C MET A 78 5.73 1.29 0.02
N VAL A 79 6.52 1.57 1.06
CA VAL A 79 7.85 2.18 0.96
C VAL A 79 8.77 1.31 0.13
N LYS A 80 8.80 0.01 0.38
CA LYS A 80 9.60 -0.97 -0.35
C LYS A 80 9.21 -1.01 -1.83
N MET A 81 7.91 -1.01 -2.12
CA MET A 81 7.40 -0.96 -3.50
C MET A 81 7.76 0.34 -4.20
N VAL A 82 7.70 1.50 -3.52
CA VAL A 82 8.07 2.80 -4.08
C VAL A 82 9.59 2.89 -4.31
N THR A 83 10.39 2.45 -3.34
CA THR A 83 11.87 2.48 -3.42
C THR A 83 12.42 1.49 -4.45
N GLU A 84 11.83 0.30 -4.61
CA GLU A 84 12.20 -0.63 -5.68
C GLU A 84 11.70 -0.16 -7.07
N GLN A 85 10.59 0.59 -7.13
CA GLN A 85 10.11 1.17 -8.40
C GLN A 85 10.93 2.36 -8.92
N SER A 86 11.81 2.95 -8.11
CA SER A 86 12.79 3.95 -8.58
C SER A 86 13.76 3.38 -9.63
N HIS A 87 13.83 2.06 -9.82
CA HIS A 87 14.55 1.43 -10.95
C HIS A 87 13.67 1.13 -12.19
N LYS A 88 12.36 1.45 -12.19
CA LYS A 88 11.46 1.15 -13.32
C LYS A 88 10.55 2.28 -13.80
N LYS A 89 10.39 3.39 -13.03
CA LYS A 89 9.55 4.54 -13.42
C LYS A 89 10.16 5.51 -14.47
N GLU A 90 11.22 5.12 -15.21
CA GLU A 90 11.62 5.84 -16.45
C GLU A 90 10.88 5.35 -17.72
N ARG A 91 10.00 4.35 -17.63
CA ARG A 91 9.20 3.90 -18.78
C ARG A 91 7.73 3.88 -18.39
N LYS A 92 6.93 4.79 -18.97
CA LYS A 92 5.44 4.83 -19.03
C LYS A 92 4.69 5.90 -18.22
N HIS A 93 5.21 7.12 -18.09
CA HIS A 93 4.34 8.31 -18.05
C HIS A 93 4.91 9.53 -18.81
N SER A 94 5.41 9.29 -20.03
CA SER A 94 5.61 10.37 -21.01
C SER A 94 4.87 10.01 -22.30
N SER A 95 3.54 10.13 -22.28
CA SER A 95 2.78 10.32 -23.50
C SER A 95 1.45 11.00 -23.20
N LYS A 96 1.52 12.25 -22.72
CA LYS A 96 0.51 13.30 -22.94
C LYS A 96 1.01 14.65 -22.42
N GLN A 97 2.05 15.18 -23.03
CA GLN A 97 2.25 16.62 -23.11
C GLN A 97 2.52 17.02 -24.56
N GLN A 98 1.59 17.84 -25.08
CA GLN A 98 1.90 19.01 -25.90
C GLN A 98 2.34 18.79 -27.37
N THR A 99 1.36 18.60 -28.25
CA THR A 99 1.49 19.10 -29.64
C THR A 99 0.74 20.42 -29.77
N LYS A 100 1.40 21.52 -29.39
CA LYS A 100 1.04 22.87 -29.83
C LYS A 100 2.31 23.62 -30.25
N LYS A 101 2.64 23.56 -31.54
CA LYS A 101 3.25 24.61 -32.38
C LYS A 101 3.91 24.00 -33.62
N LYS A 102 3.27 24.15 -34.78
CA LYS A 102 3.73 25.11 -35.78
C LYS A 102 2.54 25.57 -36.60
#